data_AF-A0A0P1AJ31-F1
#
_entry.id   AF-A0A0P1AJ31-F1
#
_cell.length_a   1.000
_cell.length_b   1.000
_cell.length_c   1.000
_cell.angle_alpha   90.00
_cell.angle_beta   90.00
_cell.angle_gamma   90.00
#
_symmetry.space_group_name_H-M   'P 1'
#
loop_
_entity.id
_entity.type
_entity.pdbx_description
1 polymer ?
#
loop_
_entity_poly.entity_id
_entity_poly.type
_entity_poly.pdbx_seq_one_letter_code
_entity_poly.pdbx_strand_id
1 'polypeptide(L)'
;MYLLLRGELPFYGKAKNEVIQKTLHAEINLESDPIWESVSPEGKALLRGLLRKDPTRRLTAQDALQHEWFLTKPIHPLSSGTAVAPLQFDSS
;
A
#
# COMPACT_ATOMS: atom_id res chain seq x y z
N MET A 1 6.58 -5.10 -1.71
CA MET A 1 5.25 -4.52 -1.44
C MET A 1 4.14 -5.57 -1.48
N TYR A 2 3.88 -6.25 -2.61
CA TYR A 2 2.83 -7.28 -2.69
C TYR A 2 2.91 -8.30 -1.55
N LEU A 3 4.10 -8.90 -1.34
CA LEU A 3 4.36 -9.85 -0.25
C LEU A 3 4.06 -9.26 1.14
N LEU A 4 4.33 -7.97 1.35
CA LEU A 4 4.12 -7.33 2.65
C LEU A 4 2.64 -7.10 2.95
N LEU A 5 1.84 -6.84 1.91
CA LEU A 5 0.40 -6.57 2.05
C LEU A 5 -0.43 -7.85 2.07
N ARG A 6 -0.07 -8.85 1.26
CA ARG A 6 -0.84 -10.09 1.09
C ARG A 6 -0.25 -11.31 1.81
N GLY A 7 1.02 -11.24 2.24
CA GLY A 7 1.71 -12.35 2.90
C GLY A 7 2.27 -13.44 1.97
N GLU A 8 2.02 -13.36 0.65
CA GLU A 8 2.50 -14.32 -0.33
C GLU A 8 3.10 -13.65 -1.58
N LEU A 9 3.90 -14.39 -2.35
CA LEU A 9 4.47 -13.88 -3.61
C LEU A 9 3.38 -13.73 -4.70
N PRO A 10 3.47 -12.69 -5.56
CA PRO A 10 2.51 -12.51 -6.65
C PRO A 10 2.66 -13.55 -7.76
N PHE A 11 3.86 -14.11 -7.94
CA PHE A 11 4.14 -15.14 -8.93
C PHE A 11 4.91 -16.28 -8.28
N TYR A 12 4.31 -17.47 -8.27
CA TYR A 12 4.91 -18.70 -7.76
C TYR A 12 4.78 -19.81 -8.82
N GLY A 13 5.76 -20.70 -8.86
CA GLY A 13 5.81 -21.83 -9.80
C GLY A 13 6.81 -22.88 -9.31
N LYS A 14 6.62 -24.12 -9.76
CA LYS A 14 7.52 -25.23 -9.38
C LYS A 14 8.83 -25.17 -10.17
N ALA A 15 8.77 -24.68 -11.40
CA ALA A 15 9.91 -24.51 -12.28
C ALA A 15 10.20 -23.02 -12.57
N LYS A 16 11.48 -22.70 -12.81
CA LYS A 16 11.93 -21.34 -13.15
C LYS A 16 11.16 -20.74 -14.33
N ASN A 17 10.91 -21.53 -15.37
CA ASN A 17 10.21 -21.07 -16.56
C ASN A 17 8.77 -20.65 -16.26
N GLU A 18 8.07 -21.34 -15.35
CA GLU A 18 6.72 -20.95 -14.93
C GLU A 18 6.73 -19.59 -14.24
N VAL A 19 7.70 -19.36 -13.35
CA VAL A 19 7.85 -18.08 -12.64
C VAL A 19 8.14 -16.95 -13.62
N ILE A 20 9.01 -17.17 -14.60
CA ILE A 20 9.31 -16.19 -15.66
C ILE A 20 8.05 -15.87 -16.46
N GLN A 21 7.34 -16.89 -16.95
CA GLN A 21 6.12 -16.70 -17.73
C GLN A 21 5.05 -15.93 -16.96
N LYS A 22 4.82 -16.26 -15.68
CA LYS A 22 3.90 -15.51 -14.82
C LYS A 22 4.37 -14.08 -14.58
N THR A 23 5.66 -13.88 -14.35
CA THR A 23 6.24 -12.55 -14.16
C THR A 23 6.03 -11.67 -15.39
N LEU A 24 6.15 -12.23 -16.60
CA LEU A 24 5.97 -11.50 -17.86
C LEU A 24 4.51 -11.26 -18.22
N HIS A 25 3.62 -12.24 -17.98
CA HIS A 25 2.29 -12.25 -18.60
C HIS A 25 1.11 -12.32 -17.64
N ALA A 26 1.30 -12.78 -16.40
CA ALA A 26 0.17 -12.91 -15.49
C ALA A 26 -0.27 -11.54 -14.99
N GLU A 27 -1.58 -11.30 -15.06
CA GLU A 27 -2.24 -10.14 -14.48
C GLU A 27 -2.48 -10.36 -12.99
N ILE A 28 -2.33 -9.29 -12.21
CA ILE A 28 -2.57 -9.32 -10.78
C ILE A 28 -3.94 -8.73 -10.51
N ASN A 29 -4.81 -9.54 -9.90
CA ASN A 29 -6.12 -9.10 -9.45
C ASN A 29 -6.06 -8.66 -7.98
N LEU A 30 -6.39 -7.39 -7.72
CA LEU A 30 -6.41 -6.77 -6.39
C LEU A 30 -7.84 -6.51 -5.88
N GLU A 31 -8.86 -7.09 -6.51
CA GLU A 31 -10.27 -6.85 -6.20
C GLU A 31 -11.03 -8.12 -5.78
N SER A 32 -10.60 -9.31 -6.23
CA SER A 32 -11.36 -10.53 -5.94
C SER A 32 -11.05 -11.22 -4.61
N ASP A 33 -9.90 -10.92 -3.99
CA ASP A 33 -9.50 -11.51 -2.71
C ASP A 33 -9.83 -10.54 -1.56
N PRO A 34 -10.61 -10.95 -0.54
CA PRO A 34 -11.02 -10.10 0.58
C PRO A 34 -9.87 -9.41 1.33
N ILE A 35 -8.65 -9.98 1.31
CA ILE A 35 -7.50 -9.35 1.96
C ILE A 35 -7.26 -7.93 1.44
N TRP A 36 -7.57 -7.67 0.17
CA TRP A 36 -7.40 -6.36 -0.46
C TRP A 36 -8.44 -5.33 -0.03
N GLU A 37 -9.54 -5.72 0.62
CA GLU A 37 -10.51 -4.75 1.17
C GLU A 37 -9.91 -3.92 2.30
N SER A 38 -8.93 -4.48 3.02
CA SER A 38 -8.19 -3.79 4.07
C SER A 38 -7.11 -2.83 3.56
N VAL A 39 -6.78 -2.90 2.26
CA VAL A 39 -5.75 -2.06 1.64
C VAL A 39 -6.42 -0.86 0.97
N SER A 40 -5.95 0.35 1.30
CA SER A 40 -6.53 1.58 0.75
C SER A 40 -6.45 1.63 -0.79
N PRO A 41 -7.35 2.37 -1.45
CA PRO A 41 -7.31 2.56 -2.90
C PRO A 41 -5.96 3.06 -3.41
N GLU A 42 -5.33 3.98 -2.69
CA GLU A 42 -4.02 4.55 -3.02
C GLU A 42 -2.92 3.50 -2.90
N GLY A 43 -3.01 2.60 -1.92
CA GLY A 43 -2.09 1.47 -1.76
C GLY A 43 -2.17 0.49 -2.92
N LYS A 44 -3.40 0.16 -3.37
CA LYS A 44 -3.60 -0.65 -4.58
C LYS A 44 -3.09 0.06 -5.83
N ALA A 45 -3.29 1.37 -5.95
CA ALA A 45 -2.83 2.17 -7.08
C ALA A 45 -1.28 2.17 -7.19
N LEU A 46 -0.57 2.40 -6.07
CA LEU A 46 0.88 2.32 -6.02
C LEU A 46 1.36 0.92 -6.44
N LEU A 47 0.74 -0.13 -5.90
CA LEU A 47 1.11 -1.51 -6.21
C LEU A 47 0.98 -1.83 -7.70
N ARG A 48 -0.11 -1.37 -8.34
CA ARG A 48 -0.29 -1.49 -9.79
C ARG A 48 0.79 -0.73 -10.56
N GLY A 49 1.13 0.48 -10.14
CA GLY A 49 2.19 1.28 -10.75
C GLY A 49 3.55 0.60 -10.70
N LEU A 50 3.89 -0.03 -9.59
CA LEU A 50 5.14 -0.79 -9.40
C LEU A 50 5.19 -2.09 -10.22
N LEU A 51 4.03 -2.74 -10.42
CA LEU A 51 3.92 -4.05 -11.08
C LEU A 51 3.50 -3.95 -12.56
N ARG A 52 3.52 -2.76 -13.15
CA ARG A 52 3.31 -2.56 -14.60
C ARG A 52 4.29 -3.41 -15.41
N LYS A 53 3.75 -4.17 -16.37
CA LYS A 53 4.54 -5.01 -17.29
C LYS A 53 5.42 -4.16 -18.20
N ASP A 54 4.82 -3.16 -18.83
CA ASP A 54 5.52 -2.15 -19.64
C ASP A 54 6.46 -1.33 -18.76
N PRO A 55 7.79 -1.44 -18.93
CA PRO A 55 8.76 -0.71 -18.13
C PRO A 55 8.64 0.81 -18.28
N THR A 56 8.19 1.31 -19.43
CA THR A 56 8.06 2.75 -19.69
C THR A 56 6.91 3.39 -18.93
N ARG A 57 5.96 2.56 -18.47
CA ARG A 57 4.80 2.97 -17.67
C ARG A 57 4.91 2.54 -16.20
N ARG A 58 6.01 1.88 -15.83
CA ARG A 58 6.28 1.45 -14.47
C ARG A 58 6.79 2.64 -13.66
N LEU A 59 6.29 2.79 -12.45
CA LEU A 59 6.77 3.84 -11.56
C LEU A 59 8.27 3.68 -11.33
N THR A 60 8.99 4.79 -11.45
CA THR A 60 10.35 4.86 -10.95
C THR A 60 10.34 4.83 -9.41
N ALA A 61 11.48 4.55 -8.79
CA ALA A 61 11.59 4.63 -7.34
C ALA A 61 11.27 6.04 -6.81
N GLN A 62 11.67 7.07 -7.55
CA GLN A 62 11.40 8.46 -7.19
C GLN A 62 9.90 8.78 -7.23
N ASP A 63 9.21 8.38 -8.31
CA ASP A 63 7.77 8.62 -8.44
C ASP A 63 6.97 7.80 -7.41
N ALA A 64 7.40 6.57 -7.14
CA ALA A 64 6.78 5.73 -6.12
C ALA A 64 6.88 6.34 -4.72
N LEU A 65 8.02 6.95 -4.38
CA LEU A 65 8.21 7.63 -3.09
C LEU A 65 7.30 8.86 -2.94
N GLN A 66 6.95 9.51 -4.05
CA GLN A 66 6.06 10.67 -4.10
C GLN A 66 4.58 10.28 -4.24
N HIS A 67 4.25 8.99 -4.28
CA HIS A 67 2.87 8.53 -4.44
C HIS A 67 2.01 8.88 -3.21
N GLU A 68 0.74 9.21 -3.44
CA GLU A 68 -0.20 9.65 -2.39
C GLU A 68 -0.26 8.68 -1.20
N TRP A 69 -0.14 7.38 -1.44
CA TRP A 69 -0.10 6.37 -0.39
C TRP A 69 0.95 6.61 0.71
N PHE A 70 2.10 7.20 0.39
CA PHE A 70 3.12 7.59 1.39
C PHE A 70 2.92 8.99 1.95
N LEU A 71 2.27 9.89 1.19
CA LEU A 71 2.06 11.28 1.57
C LEU A 71 0.79 11.47 2.42
N THR A 72 -0.14 10.53 2.35
CA THR A 72 -1.36 10.55 3.14
C THR A 72 -0.98 10.37 4.60
N LYS A 73 -1.14 11.42 5.41
CA LYS A 73 -0.96 11.30 6.86
C LYS A 73 -1.95 10.25 7.37
N PRO A 74 -1.51 9.32 8.24
CA PRO A 74 -2.47 8.46 8.93
C PRO A 74 -3.50 9.37 9.59
N ILE A 75 -4.80 9.09 9.34
CA ILE A 75 -5.88 9.67 10.13
C ILE A 75 -5.72 9.09 11.52
N HIS A 76 -4.86 9.69 12.32
CA HIS A 76 -4.79 9.39 13.73
C HIS A 76 -6.00 10.10 14.35
N PRO A 77 -6.93 9.40 15.00
CA PRO A 77 -8.02 10.04 15.76
C PRO A 77 -7.53 10.87 16.97
N LEU A 78 -6.23 11.20 17.04
CA LEU A 78 -5.64 12.01 18.11
C LEU A 78 -5.28 13.44 17.66
N SER A 79 -5.73 13.88 16.49
CA SER A 79 -5.59 15.29 16.07
C SER A 79 -6.84 16.16 16.30
N SER A 80 -7.90 15.63 16.92
CA SER A 80 -8.86 16.51 17.59
C SER A 80 -8.23 16.95 18.90
N GLY A 81 -7.63 18.14 18.90
CA GLY A 81 -7.15 18.78 20.12
C GLY A 81 -8.28 18.88 21.13
N THR A 82 -8.36 17.94 22.06
CA THR A 82 -8.98 18.20 23.36
C THR A 82 -8.08 19.21 24.03
N ALA A 83 -8.49 20.48 23.98
CA ALA A 83 -7.96 21.49 24.87
C ALA A 83 -8.10 20.94 26.30
N VAL A 84 -6.99 20.54 26.90
CA VAL A 84 -6.93 20.30 28.34
C VAL A 84 -7.26 21.62 29.00
N ALA A 85 -8.46 21.72 29.57
CA ALA A 85 -8.85 22.86 30.38
C ALA A 85 -7.83 23.02 31.52
N PRO A 86 -7.36 24.26 31.81
CA PRO A 86 -6.40 24.46 32.87
C PRO A 86 -7.01 24.03 34.21
N LEU A 87 -6.30 23.18 34.94
CA LEU A 87 -6.64 22.79 36.30
C LEU A 87 -6.72 24.05 37.17
N GLN A 88 -7.94 24.44 37.56
CA GLN A 88 -8.13 25.43 38.61
C GLN A 88 -7.68 24.78 39.93
N PHE A 89 -6.59 25.30 40.49
CA PHE A 89 -6.23 25.07 41.88
C PHE A 89 -7.27 25.78 42.74
N ASP A 90 -8.19 25.02 43.32
CA ASP A 90 -9.00 25.51 44.44
C ASP A 90 -8.06 25.72 45.63
N SER A 91 -7.94 26.98 46.06
CA SER A 91 -7.27 27.33 47.31
C SER A 91 -8.31 27.31 48.41
N SER A 92 -8.21 26.33 49.30
CA SER A 92 -8.84 26.34 50.62
C SER A 92 -7.76 26.45 51.69
#